data_AF-A0A3M1Z158-F1
#
_entry.id   AF-A0A3M1Z158-F1
#
_cell.length_a   1.000
_cell.length_b   1.000
_cell.length_c   1.000
_cell.angle_alpha   90.00
_cell.angle_beta   90.00
_cell.angle_gamma   90.00
#
_symmetry.space_group_name_H-M   'P 1'
#
loop_
_entity.id
_entity.type
_entity.pdbx_description
1 polymer ?
#
loop_
_entity_poly.entity_id
_entity_poly.type
_entity_poly.pdbx_seq_one_letter_code
_entity_poly.pdbx_strand_id
1 'polypeptide(L)'
;MKKKSKQRRYEHQFMVDFTLPEILTDDFMSLIPHQRARVNHFFSEGILVNYAMSLDESKLWAVFNADSEAEVLELVLQLPLTQFMEVRISMLTFYNTSQEPTPAFSMN
;
A
#
# COMPACT_ATOMS: atom_id res chain seq x y z
N MET A 1 -8.62 -28.61 -8.93
CA MET A 1 -7.59 -27.88 -9.70
C MET A 1 -7.65 -26.40 -9.34
N LYS A 2 -6.75 -25.89 -8.48
CA LYS A 2 -6.67 -24.46 -8.17
C LYS A 2 -5.86 -23.78 -9.28
N LYS A 3 -6.49 -22.86 -10.02
CA LYS A 3 -5.80 -22.01 -11.01
C LYS A 3 -4.73 -21.21 -10.26
N LYS A 4 -3.44 -21.45 -10.54
CA LYS A 4 -2.36 -20.54 -10.12
C LYS A 4 -2.67 -19.21 -10.80
N SER A 5 -3.05 -18.18 -10.03
CA SER A 5 -3.15 -16.82 -10.55
C SER A 5 -1.78 -16.44 -11.09
N LYS A 6 -1.73 -15.98 -12.34
CA LYS A 6 -0.52 -15.43 -12.93
C LYS A 6 -0.29 -14.09 -12.22
N GLN A 7 0.56 -14.07 -11.20
CA GLN A 7 0.91 -12.84 -10.48
C GLN A 7 1.33 -11.80 -11.51
N ARG A 8 0.61 -10.67 -11.58
CA ARG A 8 0.98 -9.54 -12.46
C ARG A 8 2.35 -9.04 -11.98
N ARG A 9 3.32 -8.93 -12.89
CA ARG A 9 4.65 -8.43 -12.57
C ARG A 9 4.68 -6.95 -12.88
N TYR A 10 4.83 -6.14 -11.84
CA TYR A 10 5.04 -4.70 -11.95
C TYR A 10 6.53 -4.41 -12.09
N GLU A 11 6.88 -3.46 -12.96
CA GLU A 11 8.27 -3.08 -13.20
C GLU A 11 8.66 -1.77 -12.46
N HIS A 12 7.70 -1.07 -11.86
CA HIS A 12 7.93 0.19 -11.15
C HIS A 12 7.30 0.20 -9.76
N GLN A 13 7.88 1.03 -8.91
CA GLN A 13 7.43 1.25 -7.54
C GLN A 13 7.22 2.73 -7.29
N PHE A 14 6.22 3.04 -6.47
CA PHE A 14 5.82 4.40 -6.15
C PHE A 14 5.62 4.52 -4.64
N MET A 15 6.23 5.54 -4.05
CA MET A 15 5.90 5.97 -2.69
C MET A 15 4.71 6.92 -2.77
N VAL A 16 3.76 6.71 -1.89
CA VAL A 16 2.64 7.61 -1.67
C VAL A 16 2.73 8.14 -0.25
N ASP A 17 2.85 9.46 -0.13
CA ASP A 17 2.81 10.21 1.11
C ASP A 17 1.39 10.78 1.28
N PHE A 18 0.76 10.40 2.38
CA PHE A 18 -0.57 10.85 2.77
C PHE A 18 -0.45 11.77 3.98
N THR A 19 -1.10 12.92 3.93
CA THR A 19 -1.29 13.79 5.10
C THR A 19 -2.69 13.57 5.65
N LEU A 20 -2.78 13.16 6.92
CA LEU A 20 -4.04 13.00 7.65
C LEU A 20 -4.64 14.36 8.00
N PRO A 21 -5.97 14.46 8.16
CA PRO A 21 -6.59 15.68 8.66
C PRO A 21 -6.23 15.91 10.13
N GLU A 22 -6.19 17.17 10.56
CA GLU A 22 -5.91 17.53 11.97
C GLU A 22 -6.94 16.97 12.95
N ILE A 23 -8.19 16.79 12.49
CA ILE A 23 -9.30 16.27 13.29
C ILE A 23 -9.77 14.96 12.67
N LEU A 24 -9.66 13.87 13.43
CA LEU A 24 -10.17 12.55 13.06
C LEU A 24 -11.64 12.44 13.50
N THR A 25 -12.55 12.66 12.57
CA THR A 25 -14.01 12.63 12.82
C THR A 25 -14.52 11.20 13.06
N ASP A 26 -15.73 11.07 13.61
CA ASP A 26 -16.39 9.75 13.77
C ASP A 26 -16.53 9.01 12.43
N ASP A 27 -16.82 9.74 11.35
CA ASP A 27 -16.86 9.18 9.99
C ASP A 27 -15.52 8.59 9.56
N PHE A 28 -14.41 9.30 9.83
CA PHE A 28 -13.06 8.79 9.59
C PHE A 28 -12.81 7.51 10.39
N MET A 29 -13.12 7.54 11.69
CA MET A 29 -12.91 6.40 12.59
C MET A 29 -13.73 5.17 12.15
N SER A 30 -14.96 5.38 11.67
CA SER A 30 -15.84 4.32 11.19
C SER A 30 -15.29 3.58 9.97
N LEU A 31 -14.44 4.22 9.17
CA LEU A 31 -13.87 3.68 7.95
C LEU A 31 -12.53 2.94 8.15
N ILE A 32 -11.92 3.04 9.34
CA ILE A 32 -10.66 2.35 9.66
C ILE A 32 -10.72 0.83 9.40
N PRO A 33 -11.76 0.09 9.81
CA PRO A 33 -11.86 -1.34 9.52
C PRO A 33 -11.87 -1.64 8.01
N HIS A 34 -12.55 -0.80 7.23
CA HIS A 34 -12.63 -0.94 5.77
C HIS A 34 -11.29 -0.61 5.09
N GLN A 35 -10.58 0.42 5.59
CA GLN A 35 -9.21 0.73 5.16
C GLN A 35 -8.30 -0.49 5.34
N ARG A 36 -8.28 -1.08 6.55
CA ARG A 36 -7.44 -2.24 6.85
C ARG A 36 -7.78 -3.43 5.96
N ALA A 37 -9.07 -3.68 5.71
CA ALA A 37 -9.49 -4.75 4.81
C ALA A 37 -8.97 -4.53 3.38
N ARG A 38 -9.04 -3.30 2.85
CA ARG A 38 -8.54 -2.98 1.50
C ARG A 38 -7.01 -3.07 1.43
N VAL A 39 -6.30 -2.54 2.42
CA VAL A 39 -4.83 -2.62 2.52
C VAL A 39 -4.36 -4.08 2.56
N ASN A 40 -4.99 -4.92 3.38
CA ASN A 40 -4.66 -6.35 3.45
C ASN A 40 -4.89 -7.07 2.10
N HIS A 41 -5.95 -6.71 1.39
CA HIS A 41 -6.19 -7.24 0.05
C HIS A 41 -5.12 -6.79 -0.96
N PHE A 42 -4.69 -5.53 -0.91
CA PHE A 42 -3.59 -5.05 -1.76
C PHE A 42 -2.26 -5.73 -1.44
N PHE A 43 -1.98 -6.04 -0.17
CA PHE A 43 -0.84 -6.89 0.18
C PHE A 43 -0.97 -8.29 -0.42
N SER A 44 -2.16 -8.93 -0.35
CA SER A 44 -2.34 -10.28 -0.91
C SER A 44 -2.20 -10.35 -2.43
N GLU A 45 -2.55 -9.28 -3.13
CA GLU A 45 -2.40 -9.17 -4.59
C GLU A 45 -0.98 -8.72 -5.00
N GLY A 46 -0.13 -8.36 -4.04
CA GLY A 46 1.21 -7.81 -4.31
C GLY A 46 1.19 -6.41 -4.92
N ILE A 47 0.06 -5.70 -4.83
CA ILE A 47 -0.09 -4.31 -5.25
C ILE A 47 0.63 -3.39 -4.26
N LEU A 48 0.59 -3.72 -2.98
CA LEU A 48 1.18 -2.92 -1.91
C LEU A 48 2.30 -3.72 -1.26
N VAL A 49 3.47 -3.10 -1.08
CA VAL A 49 4.66 -3.75 -0.50
C VAL A 49 5.02 -3.20 0.88
N ASN A 50 4.61 -1.98 1.18
CA ASN A 50 4.83 -1.37 2.49
C ASN A 50 3.69 -0.41 2.84
N TYR A 51 3.28 -0.41 4.11
CA TYR A 51 2.28 0.49 4.66
C TYR A 51 2.72 0.89 6.08
N ALA A 52 2.84 2.19 6.33
CA ALA A 52 3.23 2.74 7.62
C ALA A 52 2.40 3.97 7.96
N MET A 53 2.11 4.17 9.23
CA MET A 53 1.30 5.30 9.71
C MET A 53 1.90 5.86 10.99
N SER A 54 2.00 7.19 11.06
CA SER A 54 2.34 7.96 12.25
C SER A 54 1.19 8.92 12.54
N LEU A 55 0.47 8.69 13.64
CA LEU A 55 -0.59 9.58 14.07
C LEU A 55 -0.04 10.90 14.59
N ASP A 56 1.08 10.86 15.31
CA ASP A 56 1.73 12.04 15.89
C ASP A 56 2.17 13.03 14.81
N GLU A 57 2.67 12.52 13.68
CA GLU A 57 3.09 13.34 12.54
C GLU A 57 1.95 13.58 11.53
N SER A 58 0.75 13.04 11.79
CA SER A 58 -0.37 13.05 10.82
C SER A 58 0.04 12.55 9.43
N LYS A 59 0.85 11.48 9.40
CA LYS A 59 1.41 10.92 8.17
C LYS A 59 1.08 9.46 7.97
N LEU A 60 0.91 9.10 6.71
CA LEU A 60 0.84 7.71 6.28
C LEU A 60 1.67 7.57 5.01
N TRP A 61 2.43 6.49 4.93
CA TRP A 61 3.26 6.17 3.78
C TRP A 61 2.91 4.79 3.26
N ALA A 62 2.80 4.67 1.95
CA ALA A 62 2.62 3.37 1.32
C ALA A 62 3.49 3.26 0.07
N VAL A 63 4.05 2.08 -0.15
CA VAL A 63 4.77 1.78 -1.39
C VAL A 63 3.91 0.84 -2.23
N PHE A 64 3.59 1.27 -3.44
CA PHE A 64 2.81 0.55 -4.43
C PHE A 64 3.71 0.00 -5.53
N ASN A 65 3.38 -1.20 -5.98
CA ASN A 65 3.79 -1.74 -7.26
C ASN A 65 2.72 -1.34 -8.30
N ALA A 66 3.11 -0.60 -9.33
CA ALA A 66 2.21 -0.11 -10.36
C ALA A 66 2.99 0.16 -11.66
N ASP A 67 2.30 0.27 -12.80
CA ASP A 67 2.93 0.56 -14.08
C ASP A 67 3.06 2.07 -14.34
N SER A 68 2.27 2.90 -13.65
CA SER A 68 2.26 4.37 -13.80
C SER A 68 1.70 5.10 -12.58
N GLU A 69 1.97 6.40 -12.47
CA GLU A 69 1.38 7.27 -11.45
C GLU A 69 -0.16 7.34 -11.55
N ALA A 70 -0.72 7.27 -12.75
CA ALA A 70 -2.16 7.23 -12.95
C ALA A 70 -2.80 5.97 -12.34
N GLU A 71 -2.17 4.79 -12.51
CA GLU A 71 -2.64 3.56 -11.87
C GLU A 71 -2.54 3.66 -10.33
N VAL A 72 -1.47 4.27 -9.81
CA VAL A 72 -1.35 4.51 -8.36
C VAL A 72 -2.49 5.39 -7.86
N LEU A 73 -2.84 6.46 -8.59
CA LEU A 73 -3.96 7.32 -8.22
C LEU A 73 -5.28 6.54 -8.18
N GLU A 74 -5.56 5.70 -9.19
CA GLU A 74 -6.74 4.84 -9.21
C GLU A 74 -6.78 3.84 -8.05
N LEU A 75 -5.63 3.28 -7.67
CA LEU A 75 -5.50 2.35 -6.54
C LEU A 75 -5.70 3.07 -5.20
N VAL A 76 -5.14 4.27 -5.07
CA VAL A 76 -5.26 5.11 -3.86
C VAL A 76 -6.70 5.55 -3.64
N LEU A 77 -7.44 5.91 -4.70
CA LEU A 77 -8.87 6.27 -4.59
C LEU A 77 -9.76 5.11 -4.13
N GLN A 78 -9.28 3.86 -4.21
CA GLN A 78 -10.00 2.70 -3.68
C GLN A 78 -9.79 2.50 -2.18
N LEU A 79 -8.88 3.24 -1.55
CA LEU A 79 -8.68 3.23 -0.11
C LEU A 79 -9.73 4.16 0.56
N PRO A 80 -10.59 3.62 1.45
CA PRO A 80 -11.70 4.39 2.03
C PRO A 80 -11.33 5.72 2.70
N LEU A 81 -10.16 5.80 3.33
CA LEU A 81 -9.74 7.00 4.06
C LEU A 81 -9.11 8.07 3.17
N THR A 82 -8.78 7.76 1.92
CA THR A 82 -8.10 8.70 1.02
C THR A 82 -8.88 9.98 0.77
N GLN A 83 -10.22 9.93 0.82
CA GLN A 83 -11.06 11.12 0.65
C GLN A 83 -10.84 12.20 1.74
N PHE A 84 -10.23 11.85 2.88
CA PHE A 84 -9.92 12.77 3.97
C PHE A 84 -8.47 13.25 3.98
N MET A 85 -7.65 12.79 3.04
CA MET A 85 -6.20 12.95 3.08
C MET A 85 -5.70 13.73 1.86
N GLU A 86 -4.63 14.50 2.05
CA GLU A 86 -3.83 14.97 0.92
C GLU A 86 -2.89 13.87 0.46
N VAL A 87 -2.66 13.75 -0.85
CA VAL A 87 -1.87 12.66 -1.44
C VAL A 87 -0.78 13.24 -2.32
N ARG A 88 0.45 12.77 -2.12
CA ARG A 88 1.58 13.00 -3.01
C ARG A 88 2.16 11.67 -3.46
N ILE A 89 2.23 11.47 -4.78
CA ILE A 89 2.81 10.28 -5.40
C ILE A 89 4.22 10.61 -5.87
N SER A 90 5.16 9.67 -5.72
CA SER A 90 6.53 9.80 -6.21
C SER A 90 7.05 8.47 -6.70
N MET A 91 7.49 8.42 -7.96
CA MET A 91 8.14 7.24 -8.52
C MET A 91 9.47 6.99 -7.79
N LEU A 92 9.74 5.73 -7.46
CA LEU A 92 10.97 5.30 -6.82
C LEU A 92 11.93 4.74 -7.87
N THR A 93 13.13 5.32 -7.96
CA THR A 93 14.23 4.76 -8.77
C THR A 93 14.75 3.45 -8.17
N PHE A 94 14.71 3.33 -6.84
CA PHE A 94 15.02 2.11 -6.11
C PHE A 94 14.23 2.07 -4.79
N TYR A 95 13.91 0.87 -4.32
CA TYR A 95 13.32 0.62 -3.02
C TYR A 95 13.96 -0.63 -2.43
N ASN A 96 14.76 -0.45 -1.38
CA ASN A 96 15.46 -1.54 -0.72
C ASN A 96 14.71 -1.94 0.54
N THR A 97 14.41 -3.22 0.66
CA THR A 97 13.82 -3.84 1.86
C THR A 97 14.77 -4.93 2.31
N SER A 98 14.99 -5.08 3.61
CA SER A 98 15.72 -6.23 4.15
C SER A 98 14.93 -7.49 3.85
N GLN A 99 15.30 -8.23 2.80
CA GLN A 99 14.80 -9.58 2.62
C GLN A 99 15.54 -10.47 3.62
N GLU A 100 14.82 -10.92 4.66
CA GLU A 100 15.25 -12.09 5.42
C GLU A 100 15.43 -13.24 4.43
N PRO A 101 16.60 -13.87 4.32
CA PRO A 101 16.77 -15.01 3.44
C PRO A 101 15.77 -16.07 3.87
N THR A 102 14.86 -16.44 2.96
CA THR A 102 13.96 -17.57 3.19
C THR A 102 14.82 -18.78 3.53
N PRO A 103 14.62 -19.45 4.68
CA PRO A 103 15.37 -20.65 5.01
C PRO A 103 15.17 -21.64 3.86
N ALA A 104 16.27 -21.98 3.17
CA ALA A 104 16.23 -23.04 2.18
C ALA A 104 15.93 -24.35 2.92
N PHE A 105 14.68 -24.82 2.84
CA PHE A 105 14.34 -26.15 3.31
C PHE A 105 15.07 -27.17 2.43
N SER A 106 16.16 -27.75 2.95
CA SER A 106 16.84 -28.89 2.33
C SER A 106 16.04 -30.15 2.61
N MET A 107 15.47 -30.76 1.57
CA MET A 107 14.95 -32.12 1.64
C MET A 107 16.11 -33.07 1.34
N ASN A 108 16.63 -33.72 2.38
CA ASN A 108 17.55 -34.85 2.26
C ASN A 108 16.76 -36.16 2.28
#